data_AF-A0A383DNV5-F1
#
_entry.id   AF-A0A383DNV5-F1
#
_cell.length_a   1.000
_cell.length_b   1.000
_cell.length_c   1.000
_cell.angle_alpha   90.00
_cell.angle_beta   90.00
_cell.angle_gamma   90.00
#
_symmetry.space_group_name_H-M   'P 1'
#
loop_
_entity.id
_entity.type
_entity.pdbx_description
1 polymer ?
#
loop_
_entity_poly.entity_id
_entity_poly.type
_entity_poly.pdbx_seq_one_letter_code
_entity_poly.pdbx_strand_id
1 'polypeptide(L)' 'MIRIEEVTKRYPGGHDALKRLSLHVEEGEMVFVTGHSGAGKSTLLKLIALIERPTKGQVIVDDQN' A
#
# COMPACT_ATOMS: atom_id res chain seq x y z
N MET A 1 -7.49 -11.77 2.87
CA MET A 1 -8.13 -10.44 2.71
C MET A 1 -7.06 -9.35 2.90
N ILE A 2 -7.05 -8.28 2.09
CA ILE A 2 -6.10 -7.17 2.23
C ILE A 2 -6.85 -5.85 2.37
N ARG A 3 -6.66 -5.13 3.48
CA ARG A 3 -7.22 -3.79 3.70
C ARG A 3 -6.11 -2.76 3.83
N ILE A 4 -6.24 -1.67 3.10
CA ILE A 4 -5.34 -0.51 3.14
C ILE A 4 -6.20 0.69 3.47
N GLU A 5 -5.87 1.40 4.56
CA GLU A 5 -6.72 2.46 5.10
C GLU A 5 -5.93 3.76 5.28
N GLU A 6 -6.26 4.75 4.44
CA GLU A 6 -5.69 6.11 4.42
C GLU A 6 -4.15 6.12 4.41
N VAL A 7 -3.56 5.14 3.73
CA VAL A 7 -2.12 4.90 3.77
C VAL A 7 -1.36 5.99 3.05
N THR A 8 -0.39 6.56 3.76
CA THR A 8 0.63 7.45 3.20
C THR A 8 1.98 6.83 3.41
N LYS A 9 2.81 6.81 2.36
CA LYS A 9 4.21 6.41 2.45
C LYS A 9 5.10 7.51 1.90
N ARG A 10 5.86 8.13 2.80
CA ARG A 10 6.87 9.14 2.51
C ARG A 10 8.26 8.50 2.61
N TYR A 11 9.06 8.65 1.57
CA TYR A 11 10.47 8.28 1.62
C TYR A 11 11.33 9.45 2.10
N PRO A 12 12.55 9.18 2.59
CA PRO A 12 13.55 10.24 2.81
C PRO A 12 13.68 11.13 1.56
N GLY A 13 13.73 12.44 1.76
CA GLY A 13 13.66 13.42 0.66
C GLY A 13 12.27 14.04 0.45
N GLY A 14 11.27 13.63 1.22
CA GLY A 14 9.98 14.34 1.31
C GLY A 14 8.94 13.97 0.26
N HIS A 15 9.29 13.09 -0.68
CA HIS A 15 8.35 12.61 -1.70
C HIS A 15 7.40 11.54 -1.12
N ASP A 16 6.09 11.78 -1.27
CA ASP A 16 5.05 10.80 -0.97
C ASP A 16 4.88 9.84 -2.15
N ALA A 17 5.34 8.61 -1.99
CA ALA A 17 5.13 7.54 -2.97
C ALA A 17 3.69 7.03 -3.00
N LEU A 18 2.99 7.08 -1.86
CA LEU A 18 1.55 6.86 -1.74
C LEU A 18 0.94 7.98 -0.91
N LYS A 19 -0.21 8.52 -1.34
CA LYS A 19 -0.88 9.65 -0.70
C LYS A 19 -2.31 9.25 -0.34
N ARG A 20 -2.57 9.01 0.95
CA ARG A 20 -3.90 8.65 1.50
C ARG A 20 -4.62 7.58 0.65
N LEU A 21 -3.92 6.50 0.33
CA LEU A 21 -4.47 5.39 -0.44
C LEU A 21 -5.39 4.55 0.45
N SER A 22 -6.60 4.29 -0.02
CA SER A 22 -7.52 3.32 0.57
C SER A 22 -7.89 2.29 -0.50
N LEU A 23 -7.74 1.01 -0.18
CA LEU A 23 -7.99 -0.12 -1.08
C LEU A 23 -8.44 -1.32 -0.25
N HIS A 24 -9.40 -2.08 -0.77
CA HIS A 24 -9.82 -3.34 -0.20
C HIS A 24 -9.75 -4.43 -1.27
N VAL A 25 -9.17 -5.58 -0.91
CA VAL A 25 -9.10 -6.77 -1.76
C VAL A 25 -9.64 -7.97 -0.99
N GLU A 26 -10.69 -8.57 -1.54
CA GLU A 26 -11.37 -9.70 -0.92
C GLU A 26 -10.59 -11.01 -1.11
N GLU A 27 -10.92 -12.01 -0.30
CA GLU A 27 -10.34 -13.35 -0.48
C GLU A 27 -10.75 -13.95 -1.83
N GLY A 28 -9.77 -14.51 -2.56
CA GLY A 28 -9.98 -15.05 -3.91
C GLY A 28 -10.03 -14.00 -5.03
N GLU A 29 -9.96 -12.71 -4.72
CA GLU A 29 -9.93 -11.65 -5.72
C GLU A 29 -8.55 -11.54 -6.40
N MET A 30 -8.55 -11.41 -7.72
CA MET A 30 -7.35 -11.13 -8.50
C MET A 30 -7.34 -9.66 -8.95
N VAL A 31 -6.41 -8.87 -8.42
CA VAL A 31 -6.28 -7.43 -8.72
C VAL A 31 -5.03 -7.15 -9.55
N PHE A 32 -5.18 -6.34 -10.59
CA PHE A 32 -4.05 -5.88 -11.41
C PHE A 32 -3.67 -4.43 -11.05
N VAL A 33 -2.44 -4.24 -10.56
CA VAL A 33 -1.92 -2.90 -10.21
C VAL A 33 -1.10 -2.34 -11.37
N THR A 34 -1.64 -1.33 -12.05
CA THR A 34 -1.01 -0.67 -13.21
C THR A 34 -0.74 0.82 -12.96
N GLY A 35 0.00 1.46 -13.86
CA GLY A 35 0.37 2.87 -13.80
C GLY A 35 1.79 3.14 -14.31
N HIS A 36 2.12 4.40 -14.59
CA HIS A 36 3.45 4.81 -15.05
C HIS A 36 4.57 4.50 -14.05
N SER A 37 5.82 4.54 -14.49
CA SER A 37 6.97 4.44 -13.58
C SER A 37 6.91 5.54 -12.52
N GLY A 38 7.22 5.21 -11.26
CA GLY A 38 7.10 6.14 -10.14
C GLY A 38 5.71 6.31 -9.53
N ALA A 39 4.65 5.70 -10.07
CA ALA A 39 3.28 5.80 -9.54
C ALA A 39 3.05 5.13 -8.17
N GLY A 40 4.09 4.59 -7.50
CA GLY A 40 3.96 3.96 -6.18
C GLY A 40 3.64 2.45 -6.17
N LYS A 41 3.57 1.78 -7.32
CA LYS A 41 3.23 0.34 -7.43
C LYS A 41 4.13 -0.57 -6.58
N SER A 42 5.45 -0.44 -6.73
CA SER A 42 6.39 -1.24 -5.93
C SER A 42 6.33 -0.89 -4.44
N THR A 43 6.04 0.38 -4.11
CA THR A 43 5.83 0.79 -2.72
C THR A 43 4.59 0.12 -2.13
N LEU A 44 3.47 0.11 -2.85
CA LEU A 44 2.25 -0.60 -2.44
C LEU A 44 2.53 -2.08 -2.15
N LEU A 45 3.19 -2.78 -3.07
CA LEU A 45 3.51 -4.21 -2.90
C LEU A 45 4.45 -4.46 -1.71
N LYS A 46 5.43 -3.59 -1.47
CA LYS A 46 6.31 -3.69 -0.29
C LYS A 46 5.58 -3.50 1.03
N LEU A 47 4.55 -2.64 1.06
CA LEU A 47 3.72 -2.46 2.25
C LEU A 47 2.85 -3.71 2.53
N ILE A 48 2.23 -4.28 1.50
CA ILE A 48 1.44 -5.52 1.61
C ILE A 48 2.33 -6.69 2.08
N ALA A 49 3.54 -6.80 1.56
CA ALA A 49 4.51 -7.82 1.96
C ALA A 49 5.19 -7.54 3.31
N LEU A 50 4.82 -6.47 4.01
CA LEU A 50 5.42 -5.99 5.27
C LEU A 50 6.95 -5.78 5.20
N ILE A 51 7.52 -5.64 3.99
CA ILE A 51 8.94 -5.29 3.78
C ILE A 51 9.20 -3.86 4.26
N GLU A 52 8.19 -3.00 4.12
CA GLU A 52 8.21 -1.65 4.64
C GLU A 52 6.92 -1.35 5.41
N ARG A 53 6.99 -0.40 6.36
CA ARG A 53 5.80 0.13 7.07
C ARG A 53 5.31 1.44 6.47
N PRO A 54 4.00 1.72 6.53
CA PRO A 54 3.44 3.01 6.12
C PRO A 54 3.96 4.13 7.04
N THR A 55 3.96 5.37 6.54
CA THR A 55 4.25 6.55 7.35
C THR A 55 3.02 7.00 8.15
N LYS A 56 1.83 6.85 7.56
CA LYS A 56 0.52 7.08 8.20
C LYS A 56 -0.49 6.07 7.66
N GLY A 57 -1.57 5.84 8.40
CA GLY A 57 -2.57 4.82 8.06
C GLY A 57 -2.11 3.43 8.42
N GLN A 58 -2.83 2.41 7.94
CA GLN A 58 -2.56 1.02 8.25
C GLN A 58 -2.78 0.09 7.05
N VAL A 59 -2.03 -1.01 7.05
CA VAL A 59 -2.17 -2.11 6.10
C VAL A 59 -2.46 -3.35 6.92
N ILE A 60 -3.58 -4.00 6.62
CA ILE A 60 -4.04 -5.20 7.32
C ILE A 60 -4.07 -6.34 6.29
N VAL A 61 -3.38 -7.43 6.59
CA VAL A 61 -3.35 -8.66 5.78
C VAL A 61 -3.80 -9.80 6.67
N ASP A 62 -4.87 -10.48 6.26
CA ASP A 62 -5.47 -11.59 7.01
C ASP A 62 -5.69 -11.25 8.49
N ASP A 63 -6.32 -10.09 8.71
CA ASP A 63 -6.64 -9.49 10.02
C ASP A 63 -5.43 -9.12 10.91
N GLN A 64 -4.22 -9.10 10.35
CA GLN A 64 -2.99 -8.69 11.03
C GLN A 64 -2.43 -7.38 10.50
N ASN A 65 -1.94 -6.52 11.40
CA ASN A 65 -1.36 -5.20 11.13
C ASN A 65 0.15 -5.17 11.42
#